data_AF-A0A1C2DIC9-F1
#
_entry.id   AF-A0A1C2DIC9-F1
#
_cell.length_a   1.000
_cell.length_b   1.000
_cell.length_c   1.000
_cell.angle_alpha   90.00
_cell.angle_beta   90.00
_cell.angle_gamma   90.00
#
_symmetry.space_group_name_H-M   'P 1'
#
loop_
_entity.id
_entity.type
_entity.pdbx_description
1 polymer ?
#
loop_
_entity_poly.entity_id
_entity_poly.type
_entity_poly.pdbx_seq_one_letter_code
_entity_poly.pdbx_strand_id
1 'polypeptide(L)' 'MSERSETLDELLGDQIVQLVMERDGWRPEDVRLLFERARQRSAATPLVLAPHVIAKTCRPRWLGG' A
#
# COMPACT_ATOMS: atom_id res chain seq x y z
N MET A 1 -22.18 -0.02 -2.96
CA MET A 1 -21.26 0.38 -4.05
C MET A 1 -20.23 -0.71 -4.16
N SER A 2 -20.19 -1.42 -5.29
CA SER A 2 -19.24 -2.53 -5.45
C SER A 2 -17.85 -1.91 -5.61
N GLU A 3 -17.01 -2.07 -4.59
CA GLU A 3 -15.57 -1.91 -4.63
C GLU A 3 -15.05 -2.84 -5.73
N ARG A 4 -15.02 -2.36 -6.98
CA ARG A 4 -14.26 -3.02 -8.02
C ARG A 4 -12.82 -2.77 -7.62
N SER A 5 -12.12 -3.83 -7.27
CA SER A 5 -10.67 -3.81 -7.14
C SER A 5 -10.10 -3.49 -8.52
N GLU A 6 -10.08 -2.22 -8.90
CA GLU A 6 -9.42 -1.74 -10.10
C GLU A 6 -7.98 -2.19 -10.02
N THR A 7 -7.52 -2.92 -11.03
CA THR A 7 -6.15 -3.37 -11.06
C THR A 7 -5.23 -2.16 -11.24
N LEU A 8 -4.00 -2.20 -10.71
CA LEU A 8 -3.07 -1.06 -10.80
C LEU A 8 -2.92 -0.56 -12.25
N ASP A 9 -2.89 -1.48 -13.22
CA ASP A 9 -2.78 -1.13 -14.63
C ASP A 9 -4.02 -0.43 -15.20
N GLU A 10 -5.22 -0.73 -14.70
CA GLU A 10 -6.43 0.02 -15.07
C GLU A 10 -6.33 1.46 -14.57
N LEU A 11 -5.88 1.66 -13.33
CA LEU A 11 -5.71 2.99 -12.75
C LEU A 11 -4.61 3.79 -13.46
N LEU A 12 -3.48 3.17 -13.80
CA LEU A 12 -2.42 3.83 -14.57
C LEU A 12 -2.80 4.11 -16.03
N GLY A 13 -3.81 3.40 -16.55
CA GLY A 13 -4.41 3.62 -17.86
C GLY A 13 -5.46 4.72 -17.86
N ASP A 14 -5.97 5.13 -16.69
CA ASP A 14 -6.99 6.16 -16.59
C ASP A 14 -6.46 7.54 -16.98
N GLN A 15 -7.27 8.29 -17.74
CA GLN A 15 -6.87 9.59 -18.28
C GLN A 15 -6.67 10.65 -17.20
N ILE A 16 -7.49 10.63 -16.15
CA ILE A 16 -7.36 11.59 -15.04
C ILE A 16 -6.07 11.30 -14.28
N VAL A 17 -5.79 10.03 -14.03
CA VAL A 17 -4.57 9.59 -13.35
C VAL A 17 -3.32 9.97 -14.16
N GLN A 18 -3.30 9.74 -15.47
CA GLN A 18 -2.18 10.13 -16.33
C GLN A 18 -1.90 11.63 -16.29
N LEU A 19 -2.94 12.47 -16.33
CA LEU A 19 -2.77 13.92 -16.24
C LEU A 19 -2.13 14.35 -14.91
N VAL A 20 -2.53 13.73 -13.81
CA VAL A 20 -1.94 13.99 -12.48
C VAL A 20 -0.49 13.55 -12.44
N MET A 21 -0.18 12.39 -12.99
CA MET A 21 1.18 11.87 -13.06
C MET A 21 2.09 12.78 -13.89
N GLU A 22 1.66 13.20 -15.08
CA GLU A 22 2.41 14.13 -15.93
C GLU A 22 2.67 15.46 -15.22
N ARG A 23 1.64 16.03 -14.56
CA ARG A 23 1.76 17.26 -13.77
C ARG A 23 2.84 17.13 -12.70
N ASP A 24 2.88 15.98 -12.04
CA ASP A 24 3.80 15.73 -10.93
C ASP A 24 5.16 15.17 -11.40
N GLY A 25 5.36 14.99 -12.71
CA GLY A 25 6.61 14.50 -13.32
C GLY A 25 6.83 12.99 -13.23
N TRP A 26 5.76 12.21 -13.06
CA TRP A 26 5.78 10.75 -12.91
C TRP A 26 5.40 10.03 -14.20
N ARG A 27 6.01 8.86 -14.42
CA ARG A 27 5.58 7.92 -15.47
C ARG A 27 4.94 6.65 -14.88
N PRO A 28 4.02 5.99 -15.62
CA PRO A 28 3.42 4.73 -15.19
C PRO A 28 4.45 3.68 -14.75
N GLU A 29 5.58 3.61 -15.46
CA GLU A 29 6.68 2.67 -15.19
C GLU A 29 7.33 2.91 -13.83
N ASP A 30 7.46 4.18 -13.42
CA ASP A 30 8.02 4.55 -12.11
C ASP A 30 7.11 4.06 -10.98
N VAL A 31 5.79 4.22 -11.16
CA VAL A 31 4.80 3.78 -10.16
C VAL A 31 4.78 2.26 -10.05
N ARG A 32 4.81 1.53 -11.17
CA ARG A 32 4.93 0.07 -11.18
C ARG A 32 6.17 -0.40 -10.43
N LEU A 33 7.31 0.23 -10.68
CA LEU A 33 8.57 -0.09 -10.00
C LEU A 33 8.51 0.15 -8.49
N LEU A 34 7.85 1.22 -8.05
CA LEU A 34 7.65 1.48 -6.62
C LEU A 34 6.79 0.42 -5.94
N PHE A 35 5.69 0.01 -6.58
CA PHE A 35 4.83 -1.05 -6.06
C PHE A 35 5.55 -2.40 -5.99
N GLU A 36 6.35 -2.73 -7.00
CA GLU A 36 7.15 -3.95 -7.00
C GLU A 36 8.18 -3.95 -5.85
N ARG A 37 8.88 -2.82 -5.65
CA ARG A 37 9.79 -2.66 -4.50
C ARG A 37 9.07 -2.75 -3.16
N ALA A 38 7.88 -2.17 -3.05
CA ALA A 38 7.07 -2.26 -1.83
C ALA A 38 6.66 -3.71 -1.54
N ARG A 39 6.27 -4.47 -2.57
CA ARG A 39 5.95 -5.89 -2.47
C ARG A 39 7.15 -6.73 -2.04
N GLN A 40 8.33 -6.44 -2.57
CA GLN A 40 9.56 -7.11 -2.15
C GLN A 40 9.91 -6.83 -0.69
N ARG A 41 9.73 -5.57 -0.25
CA ARG A 41 9.94 -5.19 1.16
C ARG A 41 8.96 -5.85 2.11
N SER A 42 7.69 -5.97 1.72
CA SER A 42 6.67 -6.63 2.55
C SER A 42 6.84 -8.15 2.60
N ALA A 43 7.42 -8.76 1.56
CA ALA A 43 7.78 -10.18 1.58
C ALA A 43 9.03 -10.45 2.44
N ALA A 44 10.00 -9.53 2.46
CA ALA A 44 11.27 -9.68 3.17
C ALA A 44 11.21 -9.27 4.66
N THR A 45 10.29 -8.39 5.02
CA THR A 45 10.19 -7.83 6.37
C THR A 45 8.82 -8.19 6.95
N PRO A 46 8.71 -8.77 8.16
CA PRO A 46 7.41 -8.93 8.79
C PRO A 46 6.75 -7.55 8.86
N LEU A 47 5.52 -7.43 8.34
CA LEU A 47 4.75 -6.19 8.37
C LEU A 47 4.66 -5.71 9.82
N VAL A 48 5.49 -4.73 10.18
CA VAL A 48 5.35 -4.04 11.46
C VAL A 48 4.13 -3.15 11.31
N LEU A 49 3.00 -3.65 11.80
CA LEU A 49 1.76 -2.91 11.86
C LEU A 49 2.00 -1.61 12.63
N ALA A 50 1.22 -0.57 12.32
CA ALA A 50 1.32 0.69 13.04
C ALA A 50 1.22 0.44 14.57
N PRO A 51 1.96 1.18 15.41
CA PRO A 51 2.01 0.92 16.85
C PRO A 51 0.63 0.85 17.54
N HIS A 52 -0.34 1.63 17.07
CA HIS A 52 -1.72 1.64 17.57
C HIS A 52 -2.51 0.37 17.22
N VAL A 53 -2.08 -0.39 16.21
CA VAL A 53 -2.64 -1.71 15.86
C VAL A 53 -2.03 -2.81 16.72
N ILE A 54 -0.71 -2.76 16.95
CA ILE A 54 0.02 -3.70 17.81
C ILE A 54 -0.48 -3.62 19.26
N ALA A 55 -0.74 -2.41 19.78
CA ALA A 55 -1.22 -2.22 21.15
C ALA A 55 -2.59 -2.87 21.42
N LYS A 56 -3.45 -3.04 20.40
CA LYS A 56 -4.75 -3.71 20.53
C LYS A 56 -4.63 -5.24 20.59
N THR A 57 -3.64 -5.81 19.91
CA THR A 57 -3.43 -7.26 19.83
C THR A 57 -2.50 -7.77 20.93
N CYS A 58 -1.59 -6.93 21.44
CA CYS A 58 -0.76 -7.24 22.59
C CYS A 58 -1.50 -6.93 23.89
N ARG A 59 -2.40 -7.82 24.33
CA ARG A 59 -2.85 -7.81 25.73
C ARG A 59 -1.68 -8.31 26.60
N PRO A 60 -1.14 -7.54 27.56
CA PRO A 60 -0.13 -8.06 28.46
C PRO A 60 -0.72 -9.22 29.25
N ARG A 61 -0.16 -10.42 29.08
CA ARG A 61 -0.58 -11.64 29.82
C ARG A 61 -0.38 -11.53 31.34
N TRP A 62 0.28 -10.47 31.81
CA TRP A 62 0.55 -10.18 33.22
C TRP A 62 -0.56 -9.37 33.93
N LEU A 63 -1.63 -8.97 33.21
CA LEU A 63 -2.82 -8.32 33.79
C LEU A 63 -3.95 -9.32 34.10
N GLY A 64 -3.69 -10.63 33.98
CA GLY A 64 -4.58 -11.67 34.49
C GLY A 64 -4.21 -12.01 35.93
N GLY A 65 -4.85 -11.33 36.88
CA GLY A 65 -5.02 -11.83 38.25
C GLY A 65 -6.18 -12.81 38.31
#